data_AF-A0A814JAW0-F1
#
_entry.id   AF-A0A814JAW0-F1
#
_cell.length_a   1.000
_cell.length_b   1.000
_cell.length_c   1.000
_cell.angle_alpha   90.00
_cell.angle_beta   90.00
_cell.angle_gamma   90.00
#
_symmetry.space_group_name_H-M   'P 1'
#
loop_
_entity.id
_entity.type
_entity.pdbx_description
1 polymer ?
#
loop_
_entity_poly.entity_id
_entity_poly.type
_entity_poly.pdbx_seq_one_letter_code
_entity_poly.pdbx_strand_id
1 'polypeptide(L)'
;MRHKEMDILKAFGILYVLGIHYYLPPIFANPYRSSVLSMFFFISGCFFKSFDGFRAKLIYCANKTRDLILPYFLYQILFTIICYILQRYLAIQLLTTYYRHDLLQYPVVCLLKPVFGGMSNVLGISWFISDLWLILILVQFVYRNKESSLKIDLVYLVCFLFLALVNIQWSYTSPRQATRSALNIPLPLLDHPMPKLIIVRTSFGLFFFFSGIVYRTHIEKYQHVIFTEINFCLVYIAFSQLVYQYSANLTTHQFNAEFSPAPFWLHVTTTTLSIYMFIYIAKCASKQLANNGLWVKIGQETYHIMCQHLMIFQLLNILMITIFHDGNLQVLSANLDYKYKAAARWPIYIGFGLLIPTFSAIYVRRLIRNRLFRWQQV
;
A
#
# COMPACT_ATOMS: atom_id res chain seq x y z
N MET A 1 -15.35 -10.54 12.60
CA MET A 1 -14.34 -11.25 11.81
C MET A 1 -13.33 -11.87 12.74
N ARG A 2 -13.02 -13.15 12.51
CA ARG A 2 -11.98 -13.87 13.27
C ARG A 2 -10.59 -13.35 12.85
N HIS A 3 -9.59 -13.44 13.73
CA HIS A 3 -8.21 -13.03 13.41
C HIS A 3 -7.72 -13.61 12.07
N LYS A 4 -8.06 -14.88 11.80
CA LYS A 4 -7.68 -15.57 10.57
C LYS A 4 -8.35 -15.00 9.31
N GLU A 5 -9.63 -14.62 9.36
CA GLU A 5 -10.31 -13.98 8.21
C GLU A 5 -9.60 -12.70 7.79
N MET A 6 -9.14 -11.92 8.78
CA MET A 6 -8.41 -10.68 8.51
C MET A 6 -6.99 -10.93 7.98
N ASP A 7 -6.34 -12.01 8.42
CA ASP A 7 -5.08 -12.46 7.82
C ASP A 7 -5.28 -12.87 6.35
N ILE A 8 -6.35 -13.59 6.03
CA ILE A 8 -6.71 -13.92 4.64
C ILE A 8 -7.02 -12.65 3.83
N LEU A 9 -7.76 -11.68 4.39
CA LEU A 9 -8.04 -10.41 3.73
C LEU A 9 -6.75 -9.65 3.39
N LYS A 10 -5.82 -9.55 4.35
CA LYS A 10 -4.49 -8.96 4.13
C LYS A 10 -3.70 -9.71 3.05
N ALA A 11 -3.78 -11.05 3.03
CA ALA A 11 -3.12 -11.88 2.03
C ALA A 11 -3.68 -11.65 0.61
N PHE A 12 -4.99 -11.48 0.46
CA PHE A 12 -5.59 -11.10 -0.82
C PHE A 12 -5.24 -9.68 -1.23
N GLY A 13 -5.20 -8.75 -0.27
CA GLY A 13 -4.70 -7.40 -0.51
C GLY A 13 -3.29 -7.39 -1.08
N ILE A 14 -2.36 -8.11 -0.44
CA ILE A 14 -0.97 -8.12 -0.90
C ILE A 14 -0.82 -8.80 -2.26
N LEU A 15 -1.55 -9.89 -2.53
CA LEU A 15 -1.56 -10.50 -3.86
C LEU A 15 -2.02 -9.52 -4.94
N TYR A 16 -3.02 -8.71 -4.63
CA TYR A 16 -3.48 -7.67 -5.55
C TYR A 16 -2.43 -6.58 -5.76
N VAL A 17 -1.73 -6.12 -4.70
CA VAL A 17 -0.58 -5.19 -4.82
C VAL A 17 0.46 -5.75 -5.79
N LEU A 18 0.86 -7.01 -5.62
CA LEU A 18 1.82 -7.66 -6.51
C LEU A 18 1.31 -7.72 -7.96
N GLY A 19 0.02 -8.01 -8.13
CA GLY A 19 -0.67 -8.02 -9.43
C GLY A 19 -0.60 -6.69 -10.16
N ILE A 20 -0.91 -5.59 -9.46
CA ILE A 20 -0.84 -4.23 -10.01
C ILE A 20 0.58 -3.91 -10.49
N HIS A 21 1.58 -4.26 -9.68
CA HIS A 21 2.98 -3.95 -9.96
C HIS A 21 3.61 -4.86 -11.02
N TYR A 22 3.04 -6.04 -11.30
CA TYR A 22 3.53 -6.93 -12.35
C TYR A 22 2.49 -7.15 -13.45
N TYR A 23 1.66 -8.17 -13.30
CA TYR A 23 0.61 -8.49 -14.24
C TYR A 23 -0.44 -9.26 -13.48
N LEU A 24 -1.67 -8.78 -13.58
CA LEU A 24 -2.82 -9.44 -13.00
C LEU A 24 -3.71 -9.89 -14.16
N PRO A 25 -4.00 -11.20 -14.30
CA PRO A 25 -4.89 -11.68 -15.35
C PRO A 25 -6.24 -10.96 -15.28
N PRO A 26 -6.95 -10.73 -16.40
CA PRO A 26 -8.19 -9.97 -16.43
C PRO A 26 -9.25 -10.38 -15.40
N ILE A 27 -9.34 -11.68 -15.09
CA ILE A 27 -10.26 -12.24 -14.08
C ILE A 27 -9.98 -11.77 -12.65
N PHE A 28 -8.73 -11.37 -12.38
CA PHE A 28 -8.28 -10.79 -11.12
C PHE A 28 -8.05 -9.29 -11.22
N ALA A 29 -7.98 -8.71 -12.43
CA ALA A 29 -7.56 -7.34 -12.73
C ALA A 29 -8.54 -6.24 -12.32
N ASN A 30 -9.66 -6.59 -11.68
CA ASN A 30 -10.65 -5.65 -11.19
C ASN A 30 -10.90 -5.92 -9.71
N PRO A 31 -10.23 -5.15 -8.83
CA PRO A 31 -10.71 -3.79 -8.60
C PRO A 31 -9.62 -2.71 -8.57
N TYR A 32 -9.76 -1.63 -9.34
CA TYR A 32 -9.15 -0.31 -9.14
C TYR A 32 -7.82 -0.23 -8.34
N ARG A 33 -6.67 0.07 -8.99
CA ARG A 33 -5.31 0.08 -8.37
C ARG A 33 -5.23 0.76 -6.99
N SER A 34 -6.03 1.80 -6.81
CA SER A 34 -6.11 2.64 -5.61
C SER A 34 -6.88 2.04 -4.44
N SER A 35 -7.65 0.98 -4.66
CA SER A 35 -8.54 0.41 -3.65
C SER A 35 -7.82 -0.36 -2.56
N VAL A 36 -6.64 -0.90 -2.87
CA VAL A 36 -5.94 -1.83 -2.00
C VAL A 36 -5.16 -1.15 -0.88
N LEU A 37 -4.60 0.03 -1.13
CA LEU A 37 -3.98 0.83 -0.07
C LEU A 37 -5.05 1.31 0.93
N SER A 38 -6.18 1.78 0.44
CA SER A 38 -7.36 2.08 1.25
C SER A 38 -7.86 0.89 2.06
N MET A 39 -7.79 -0.31 1.50
CA MET A 39 -8.11 -1.52 2.24
C MET A 39 -7.16 -1.73 3.43
N PHE A 40 -5.85 -1.50 3.28
CA PHE A 40 -4.92 -1.58 4.41
C PHE A 40 -5.17 -0.49 5.47
N PHE A 41 -5.57 0.72 5.08
CA PHE A 41 -6.02 1.75 6.04
C PHE A 41 -7.29 1.31 6.78
N PHE A 42 -8.27 0.76 6.05
CA PHE A 42 -9.49 0.20 6.63
C PHE A 42 -9.21 -0.94 7.62
N ILE A 43 -8.35 -1.90 7.26
CA ILE A 43 -7.93 -2.99 8.15
C ILE A 43 -7.24 -2.43 9.39
N SER A 44 -6.39 -1.41 9.23
CA SER A 44 -5.71 -0.77 10.36
C SER A 44 -6.70 -0.09 11.31
N GLY A 45 -7.74 0.57 10.78
CA GLY A 45 -8.84 1.11 11.56
C GLY A 45 -9.62 0.05 12.33
N CYS A 46 -9.83 -1.14 11.74
CA CYS A 46 -10.52 -2.25 12.40
C CYS A 46 -9.78 -2.78 13.64
N PHE A 47 -8.46 -2.57 13.74
CA PHE A 47 -7.64 -2.99 14.89
C PHE A 47 -7.21 -1.83 15.79
N PHE A 48 -7.61 -0.61 15.46
CA PHE A 48 -7.18 0.56 16.20
C PHE A 48 -7.73 0.55 17.63
N LYS A 49 -6.89 1.00 18.57
CA LYS A 49 -7.25 1.22 19.97
C LYS A 49 -6.74 2.60 20.36
N SER A 50 -7.63 3.47 20.81
CA SER A 50 -7.21 4.78 21.35
C SER A 50 -6.77 4.65 22.79
N PHE A 51 -5.69 5.35 23.14
CA PHE A 51 -5.18 5.51 24.48
C PHE A 51 -5.49 6.90 25.05
N ASP A 52 -5.87 6.94 26.32
CA ASP A 52 -6.09 8.19 27.04
C ASP A 52 -4.82 8.65 27.77
N GLY A 53 -4.68 9.97 27.93
CA GLY A 53 -3.53 10.58 28.59
C GLY A 53 -2.34 10.79 27.66
N PHE A 54 -1.73 11.96 27.75
CA PHE A 54 -0.66 12.40 26.85
C PHE A 54 0.53 11.41 26.82
N ARG A 55 0.95 10.92 27.99
CA ARG A 55 2.06 9.95 28.10
C ARG A 55 1.77 8.63 27.38
N ALA A 56 0.57 8.08 27.51
CA ALA A 56 0.20 6.83 26.83
C ALA A 56 0.17 7.02 25.31
N LYS A 57 -0.33 8.17 24.83
CA LYS A 57 -0.28 8.54 23.41
C LYS A 57 1.16 8.63 22.90
N LEU A 58 2.07 9.29 23.65
CA LEU A 58 3.48 9.36 23.26
C LEU A 58 4.15 7.99 23.22
N ILE A 59 3.88 7.10 24.19
CA ILE A 59 4.40 5.73 24.20
C ILE A 59 3.89 4.96 22.97
N TYR A 60 2.60 5.09 22.65
CA TYR A 60 2.02 4.52 21.44
C TYR A 60 2.74 5.02 20.18
N CYS A 61 2.94 6.34 20.07
CA CYS A 61 3.65 6.96 18.95
C CYS A 61 5.07 6.43 18.81
N ALA A 62 5.83 6.37 19.91
CA ALA A 62 7.19 5.85 19.94
C ALA A 62 7.24 4.38 19.48
N ASN A 63 6.33 3.55 19.97
CA ASN A 63 6.22 2.15 19.55
C ASN A 63 5.88 2.04 18.06
N LYS A 64 4.94 2.83 17.53
CA LYS A 64 4.61 2.82 16.10
C LYS A 64 5.76 3.32 15.23
N THR A 65 6.51 4.32 15.66
CA THR A 65 7.73 4.76 14.97
C THR A 65 8.77 3.63 14.95
N ARG A 66 9.02 2.97 16.10
CA ARG A 66 9.96 1.85 16.18
C ARG A 66 9.51 0.65 15.34
N ASP A 67 8.21 0.37 15.28
CA ASP A 67 7.70 -0.85 14.63
C ASP A 67 7.46 -0.65 13.12
N LEU A 68 7.23 0.59 12.65
CA LEU A 68 6.95 0.89 11.23
C LEU A 68 8.08 1.66 10.55
N ILE A 69 8.59 2.73 11.17
CA ILE A 69 9.53 3.65 10.53
C ILE A 69 10.96 3.12 10.61
N LEU A 70 11.36 2.53 11.73
CA LEU A 70 12.71 1.96 11.85
C LEU A 70 12.94 0.80 10.85
N PRO A 71 12.08 -0.22 10.73
CA PRO A 71 12.32 -1.30 9.77
C PRO A 71 12.23 -0.78 8.33
N TYR A 72 11.39 0.21 8.07
CA TYR A 72 11.34 0.91 6.79
C TYR A 72 12.72 1.48 6.44
N PHE A 73 13.36 2.24 7.34
CA PHE A 73 14.70 2.77 7.08
C PHE A 73 15.76 1.68 6.92
N LEU A 74 15.66 0.58 7.69
CA LEU A 74 16.56 -0.56 7.53
C LEU A 74 16.43 -1.18 6.13
N TYR A 75 15.21 -1.31 5.59
CA TYR A 75 15.01 -1.73 4.20
C TYR A 75 15.60 -0.74 3.21
N GLN A 76 15.43 0.58 3.43
CA GLN A 76 16.02 1.59 2.54
C GLN A 76 17.54 1.52 2.50
N ILE A 77 18.19 1.35 3.66
CA ILE A 77 19.64 1.16 3.74
C ILE A 77 20.05 -0.12 3.01
N LEU A 78 19.37 -1.24 3.28
CA LEU A 78 19.66 -2.51 2.61
C LEU A 78 19.54 -2.41 1.08
N PHE A 79 18.45 -1.80 0.59
CA PHE A 79 18.23 -1.62 -0.84
C PHE A 79 19.25 -0.68 -1.47
N THR A 80 19.65 0.36 -0.75
CA THR A 80 20.73 1.26 -1.19
C THR A 80 22.04 0.50 -1.37
N ILE A 81 22.40 -0.37 -0.42
CA ILE A 81 23.59 -1.24 -0.51
C ILE A 81 23.48 -2.18 -1.71
N ILE A 82 22.33 -2.84 -1.90
CA ILE A 82 22.11 -3.73 -3.05
C ILE A 82 22.29 -2.97 -4.37
N CYS A 83 21.63 -1.82 -4.51
CA CYS A 83 21.75 -0.98 -5.70
C CYS A 83 23.20 -0.55 -5.96
N TYR A 84 23.95 -0.20 -4.91
CA TYR A 84 25.36 0.16 -5.01
C TYR A 84 26.22 -1.01 -5.51
N ILE A 85 26.01 -2.22 -4.98
CA ILE A 85 26.72 -3.43 -5.41
C ILE A 85 26.41 -3.75 -6.87
N LEU A 86 25.14 -3.76 -7.25
CA LEU A 86 24.71 -4.02 -8.63
C LEU A 86 25.34 -3.03 -9.61
N GLN A 87 25.41 -1.75 -9.23
CA GLN A 87 26.06 -0.74 -10.05
C GLN A 87 27.56 -0.94 -10.15
N ARG A 88 28.24 -1.15 -9.01
CA ARG A 88 29.71 -1.20 -8.95
C ARG A 88 30.29 -2.42 -9.66
N TYR A 89 29.63 -3.56 -9.54
CA TYR A 89 30.16 -4.85 -9.99
C TYR A 89 29.50 -5.39 -11.25
N LEU A 90 28.24 -5.01 -11.53
CA LEU A 90 27.49 -5.53 -12.69
C LEU A 90 27.13 -4.44 -13.71
N ALA A 91 27.51 -3.18 -13.45
CA ALA A 91 27.13 -2.02 -14.26
C ALA A 91 25.59 -1.88 -14.43
N ILE A 92 24.80 -2.43 -13.50
CA ILE A 92 23.34 -2.34 -13.50
C ILE A 92 22.91 -1.17 -12.62
N GLN A 93 22.25 -0.19 -13.22
CA GLN A 93 21.76 0.98 -12.50
C GLN A 93 20.26 0.83 -12.19
N LEU A 94 19.90 0.70 -10.91
CA LEU A 94 18.50 0.69 -10.45
C LEU A 94 18.06 2.02 -9.81
N LEU A 95 19.01 2.91 -9.52
CA LEU A 95 18.75 4.25 -8.99
C LEU A 95 18.81 5.26 -10.13
N THR A 96 17.83 6.15 -10.21
CA THR A 96 17.87 7.27 -11.15
C THR A 96 19.13 8.12 -10.90
N THR A 97 19.72 8.67 -11.96
CA THR A 97 20.97 9.45 -11.89
C THR A 97 20.86 10.63 -10.91
N TYR A 98 19.67 11.23 -10.80
CA TYR A 98 19.37 12.31 -9.85
C TYR A 98 19.45 11.82 -8.38
N TYR A 99 18.86 10.67 -8.08
CA TYR A 99 18.86 10.12 -6.72
C TYR A 99 20.24 9.67 -6.27
N ARG A 100 21.10 9.26 -7.22
CA ARG A 100 22.51 8.93 -6.94
C ARG A 100 23.27 10.17 -6.47
N HIS A 101 23.08 11.29 -7.14
CA HIS A 101 23.71 12.56 -6.76
C HIS A 101 23.21 13.02 -5.38
N ASP A 102 21.90 12.97 -5.17
CA ASP A 102 21.27 13.30 -3.88
C ASP A 102 21.72 12.37 -2.74
N LEU A 103 21.89 11.06 -2.99
CA LEU A 103 22.31 10.11 -1.96
C LEU A 103 23.75 10.35 -1.51
N LEU A 104 24.64 10.69 -2.44
CA LEU A 104 26.04 10.94 -2.15
C LEU A 104 26.27 12.29 -1.46
N GLN A 105 25.44 13.30 -1.78
CA GLN A 105 25.57 14.65 -1.21
C GLN A 105 24.69 14.87 0.02
N TYR A 106 23.50 14.26 0.05
CA TYR A 106 22.47 14.47 1.08
C TYR A 106 21.83 13.13 1.51
N PRO A 107 22.59 12.19 2.08
CA PRO A 107 22.12 10.83 2.36
C PRO A 107 20.86 10.80 3.24
N VAL A 108 20.78 11.67 4.23
CA VAL A 108 19.62 11.76 5.14
C VAL A 108 18.37 12.27 4.41
N VAL A 109 18.50 13.32 3.59
CA VAL A 109 17.39 13.86 2.80
C VAL A 109 16.93 12.84 1.77
N CYS A 110 17.87 12.11 1.18
CA CYS A 110 17.61 11.05 0.22
C CYS A 110 16.84 9.88 0.86
N LEU A 111 17.18 9.46 2.08
CA LEU A 111 16.45 8.41 2.81
C LEU A 111 15.06 8.87 3.28
N LEU A 112 14.91 10.16 3.56
CA LEU A 112 13.65 10.79 3.95
C LEU A 112 12.76 11.15 2.76
N LYS A 113 13.31 11.25 1.55
CA LYS A 113 12.59 11.65 0.34
C LYS A 113 11.30 10.85 0.12
N PRO A 114 11.26 9.51 0.29
CA PRO A 114 10.02 8.76 0.11
C PRO A 114 8.99 8.98 1.23
N VAL A 115 9.43 9.37 2.44
CA VAL A 115 8.54 9.80 3.53
C VAL A 115 7.83 11.09 3.16
N PHE A 116 8.49 11.95 2.39
CA PHE A 116 7.96 13.23 1.93
C PHE A 116 7.39 13.20 0.50
N GLY A 117 7.32 12.03 -0.15
CA GLY A 117 6.67 11.87 -1.45
C GLY A 117 7.59 11.92 -2.68
N GLY A 118 8.91 11.75 -2.51
CA GLY A 118 9.85 11.51 -3.61
C GLY A 118 9.81 10.04 -4.04
N MET A 119 9.36 9.77 -5.26
CA MET A 119 8.86 8.44 -5.63
C MET A 119 9.45 7.81 -6.87
N SER A 120 10.45 8.39 -7.52
CA SER A 120 10.95 7.90 -8.81
C SER A 120 11.93 6.70 -8.73
N ASN A 121 11.94 5.94 -7.62
CA ASN A 121 13.04 5.02 -7.30
C ASN A 121 12.56 3.72 -6.65
N VAL A 122 13.38 2.66 -6.71
CA VAL A 122 13.17 1.43 -5.91
C VAL A 122 13.13 1.72 -4.39
N LEU A 123 13.67 2.86 -3.97
CA LEU A 123 13.60 3.34 -2.59
C LEU A 123 12.27 4.05 -2.29
N GLY A 124 11.51 4.44 -3.31
CA GLY A 124 10.20 5.10 -3.22
C GLY A 124 9.05 4.18 -2.76
N ILE A 125 9.26 2.88 -2.76
CA ILE A 125 8.20 1.86 -2.82
C ILE A 125 7.41 1.73 -1.51
N SER A 126 8.04 2.03 -0.39
CA SER A 126 7.44 1.88 0.94
C SER A 126 6.77 3.17 1.44
N TRP A 127 6.45 4.12 0.54
CA TRP A 127 5.77 5.38 0.87
C TRP A 127 4.46 5.19 1.64
N PHE A 128 3.74 4.09 1.40
CA PHE A 128 2.51 3.77 2.14
C PHE A 128 2.76 3.62 3.66
N ILE A 129 3.97 3.21 4.06
CA ILE A 129 4.33 3.03 5.47
C ILE A 129 4.38 4.37 6.20
N SER A 130 4.91 5.41 5.57
CA SER A 130 4.92 6.75 6.17
C SER A 130 3.52 7.32 6.30
N ASP A 131 2.64 7.10 5.31
CA ASP A 131 1.25 7.55 5.39
C ASP A 131 0.47 6.79 6.46
N LEU A 132 0.64 5.47 6.53
CA LEU A 132 0.02 4.65 7.58
C LEU A 132 0.49 5.08 8.96
N TRP A 133 1.80 5.30 9.14
CA TRP A 133 2.35 5.83 10.38
C TRP A 133 1.70 7.18 10.72
N LEU A 134 1.69 8.14 9.80
CA LEU A 134 1.13 9.47 10.02
C LEU A 134 -0.35 9.39 10.43
N ILE A 135 -1.15 8.58 9.73
CA ILE A 135 -2.57 8.36 10.07
C ILE A 135 -2.71 7.79 11.49
N LEU A 136 -1.94 6.76 11.85
CA LEU A 136 -1.99 6.15 13.19
C LEU A 136 -1.65 7.17 14.29
N ILE A 137 -0.68 8.04 14.06
CA ILE A 137 -0.29 9.10 15.00
C ILE A 137 -1.42 10.13 15.10
N LEU A 138 -1.89 10.66 13.98
CA LEU A 138 -2.93 11.69 13.94
C LEU A 138 -4.22 11.22 14.62
N VAL A 139 -4.69 10.00 14.31
CA VAL A 139 -5.90 9.45 14.91
C VAL A 139 -5.74 9.29 16.43
N GLN A 140 -4.55 8.94 16.93
CA GLN A 140 -4.32 8.83 18.37
C GLN A 140 -4.52 10.18 19.11
N PHE A 141 -4.27 11.30 18.45
CA PHE A 141 -4.48 12.63 19.02
C PHE A 141 -5.91 13.16 18.78
N VAL A 142 -6.49 12.87 17.62
CA VAL A 142 -7.82 13.37 17.21
C VAL A 142 -8.98 12.55 17.81
N TYR A 143 -8.85 11.23 17.87
CA TYR A 143 -9.93 10.33 18.26
C TYR A 143 -9.88 9.94 19.74
N ARG A 144 -11.02 10.06 20.42
CA ARG A 144 -11.20 9.69 21.83
C ARG A 144 -12.21 8.55 21.94
N ASN A 145 -11.72 7.35 22.25
CA ASN A 145 -12.52 6.13 22.19
C ASN A 145 -13.49 5.96 23.38
N LYS A 146 -13.20 6.56 24.54
CA LYS A 146 -14.09 6.43 25.73
C LYS A 146 -15.48 7.04 25.55
N GLU A 147 -15.67 7.86 24.53
CA GLU A 147 -16.94 8.49 24.19
C GLU A 147 -17.50 7.97 22.85
N SER A 148 -16.97 6.87 22.28
CA SER A 148 -17.34 6.43 20.93
C SER A 148 -18.80 5.94 20.84
N SER A 149 -19.71 6.87 20.65
CA SER A 149 -21.06 6.60 20.17
C SER A 149 -21.04 6.50 18.64
N LEU A 150 -21.98 5.75 18.06
CA LEU A 150 -22.16 5.70 16.61
C LEU A 150 -22.25 7.10 15.99
N LYS A 151 -22.92 8.04 16.67
CA LYS A 151 -23.05 9.43 16.20
C LYS A 151 -21.67 10.10 16.05
N ILE A 152 -20.80 9.98 17.06
CA ILE A 152 -19.46 10.56 17.05
C ILE A 152 -18.60 9.94 15.94
N ASP A 153 -18.62 8.61 15.82
CA ASP A 153 -17.85 7.92 14.78
C ASP A 153 -18.32 8.30 13.37
N LEU A 154 -19.64 8.49 13.18
CA LEU A 154 -20.21 8.97 11.92
C LEU A 154 -19.83 10.43 11.64
N VAL A 155 -19.74 11.30 12.65
CA VAL A 155 -19.25 12.68 12.47
C VAL A 155 -17.82 12.67 11.93
N TYR A 156 -16.91 11.91 12.57
CA TYR A 156 -15.55 11.77 12.05
C TYR A 156 -15.53 11.22 10.62
N LEU A 157 -16.32 10.18 10.34
CA LEU A 157 -16.42 9.59 9.01
C LEU A 157 -16.87 10.62 7.96
N VAL A 158 -17.91 11.40 8.22
CA VAL A 158 -18.43 12.44 7.31
C VAL A 158 -17.42 13.57 7.15
N CYS A 159 -16.77 14.02 8.22
CA CYS A 159 -15.73 15.05 8.15
C CYS A 159 -14.55 14.58 7.29
N PHE A 160 -14.05 13.36 7.49
CA PHE A 160 -12.95 12.83 6.68
C PHE A 160 -13.36 12.48 5.25
N LEU A 161 -14.62 12.10 5.02
CA LEU A 161 -15.17 11.97 3.67
C LEU A 161 -15.14 13.31 2.95
N PHE A 162 -15.65 14.36 3.58
CA PHE A 162 -15.64 15.71 3.02
C PHE A 162 -14.20 16.17 2.71
N LEU A 163 -13.27 16.01 3.66
CA LEU A 163 -11.86 16.33 3.46
C LEU A 163 -11.23 15.53 2.31
N ALA A 164 -11.53 14.24 2.21
CA ALA A 164 -11.05 13.40 1.12
C ALA A 164 -11.56 13.89 -0.24
N LEU A 165 -12.85 14.20 -0.36
CA LEU A 165 -13.46 14.69 -1.61
C LEU A 165 -12.90 16.07 -2.02
N VAL A 166 -12.75 17.00 -1.07
CA VAL A 166 -12.15 18.31 -1.30
C VAL A 166 -10.69 18.17 -1.76
N ASN A 167 -9.92 17.29 -1.13
CA ASN A 167 -8.52 17.09 -1.49
C ASN A 167 -8.34 16.36 -2.83
N ILE A 168 -9.23 15.43 -3.18
CA ILE A 168 -9.29 14.86 -4.54
C ILE A 168 -9.57 15.98 -5.54
N GLN A 169 -10.56 16.84 -5.29
CA GLN A 169 -10.85 17.95 -6.19
C GLN A 169 -9.67 18.92 -6.32
N TRP A 170 -9.01 19.24 -5.21
CA TRP A 170 -7.83 20.09 -5.18
C TRP A 170 -6.63 19.46 -5.92
N SER A 171 -6.55 18.12 -5.96
CA SER A 171 -5.52 17.44 -6.76
C SER A 171 -5.68 17.75 -8.26
N TYR A 172 -6.92 17.79 -8.77
CA TYR A 172 -7.24 18.05 -10.18
C TYR A 172 -6.94 19.47 -10.64
N THR A 173 -7.17 20.47 -9.78
CA THR A 173 -7.03 21.88 -10.15
C THR A 173 -5.56 22.35 -10.20
N SER A 174 -4.59 21.46 -9.99
CA SER A 174 -3.18 21.81 -10.09
C SER A 174 -2.73 21.93 -11.56
N PRO A 175 -2.13 23.07 -11.97
CA PRO A 175 -1.75 23.36 -13.37
C PRO A 175 -0.90 22.29 -14.06
N ARG A 176 -0.14 21.49 -13.32
CA ARG A 176 0.76 20.45 -13.85
C ARG A 176 0.06 19.18 -14.33
N GLN A 177 -1.17 18.91 -13.89
CA GLN A 177 -1.91 17.73 -14.35
C GLN A 177 -2.53 17.97 -15.74
N ALA A 178 -2.98 19.21 -16.01
CA ALA A 178 -3.45 19.64 -17.33
C ALA A 178 -2.36 19.57 -18.41
N THR A 179 -1.09 19.82 -18.05
CA THR A 179 0.05 19.72 -18.98
C THR A 179 0.43 18.27 -19.30
N ARG A 180 0.24 17.33 -18.35
CA ARG A 180 0.49 15.89 -18.56
C ARG A 180 -0.53 15.24 -19.48
N SER A 181 -1.81 15.57 -19.32
CA SER A 181 -2.89 15.02 -20.17
C SER A 181 -2.84 15.57 -21.60
N ALA A 182 -2.31 16.77 -21.81
CA ALA A 182 -2.31 17.43 -23.11
C ALA A 182 -1.11 17.06 -24.01
N LEU A 183 0.02 16.62 -23.45
CA LEU A 183 1.28 16.57 -24.22
C LEU A 183 1.97 15.21 -24.36
N ASN A 184 1.60 14.15 -23.61
CA ASN A 184 2.32 12.86 -23.65
C ASN A 184 3.85 12.98 -23.45
N ILE A 185 4.35 14.09 -22.91
CA ILE A 185 5.77 14.30 -22.67
C ILE A 185 6.11 13.74 -21.29
N PRO A 186 7.11 12.85 -21.17
CA PRO A 186 7.72 12.50 -19.89
C PRO A 186 8.54 13.70 -19.40
N LEU A 187 7.86 14.72 -18.88
CA LEU A 187 8.54 15.80 -18.17
C LEU A 187 9.25 15.21 -16.95
N PRO A 188 10.49 15.66 -16.63
CA PRO A 188 11.17 15.23 -15.43
C PRO A 188 10.23 15.50 -14.24
N LEU A 189 10.16 14.56 -13.30
CA LEU A 189 9.35 14.61 -12.08
C LEU A 189 9.76 15.83 -11.23
N LEU A 190 9.39 17.03 -11.67
CA LEU A 190 9.54 18.26 -10.92
C LEU A 190 8.49 18.22 -9.82
N ASP A 191 8.97 17.86 -8.63
CA ASP A 191 8.46 18.20 -7.32
C ASP A 191 6.96 18.52 -7.30
N HIS A 192 6.10 17.51 -7.19
CA HIS A 192 4.86 17.77 -6.46
C HIS A 192 5.28 18.54 -5.20
N PRO A 193 4.69 19.71 -4.88
CA PRO A 193 5.00 20.35 -3.61
C PRO A 193 4.70 19.31 -2.55
N MET A 194 5.77 18.75 -1.97
CA MET A 194 5.75 17.53 -1.15
C MET A 194 4.64 17.53 -0.09
N PRO A 195 4.28 18.68 0.53
CA PRO A 195 3.14 18.76 1.44
C PRO A 195 1.79 18.39 0.83
N LYS A 196 1.50 18.78 -0.43
CA LYS A 196 0.21 18.54 -1.08
C LYS A 196 -0.10 17.05 -1.18
N LEU A 197 0.91 16.26 -1.56
CA LEU A 197 0.80 14.82 -1.77
C LEU A 197 0.51 14.09 -0.46
N ILE A 198 1.21 14.47 0.60
CA ILE A 198 1.00 13.95 1.96
C ILE A 198 -0.42 14.28 2.44
N ILE A 199 -0.88 15.53 2.27
CA ILE A 199 -2.22 15.96 2.69
C ILE A 199 -3.31 15.15 1.98
N VAL A 200 -3.21 15.02 0.65
CA VAL A 200 -4.20 14.29 -0.15
C VAL A 200 -4.25 12.82 0.27
N ARG A 201 -3.10 12.15 0.39
CA ARG A 201 -3.02 10.74 0.79
C ARG A 201 -3.52 10.50 2.21
N THR A 202 -3.10 11.35 3.14
CA THR A 202 -3.47 11.25 4.56
C THR A 202 -4.97 11.44 4.73
N SER A 203 -5.56 12.44 4.07
CA SER A 203 -7.01 12.68 4.16
C SER A 203 -7.84 11.54 3.56
N PHE A 204 -7.43 11.01 2.40
CA PHE A 204 -8.07 9.85 1.80
C PHE A 204 -7.94 8.61 2.69
N GLY A 205 -6.76 8.37 3.24
CA GLY A 205 -6.51 7.25 4.15
C GLY A 205 -7.26 7.37 5.47
N LEU A 206 -7.40 8.58 6.04
CA LEU A 206 -8.19 8.84 7.25
C LEU A 206 -9.66 8.43 7.06
N PHE A 207 -10.27 8.74 5.91
CA PHE A 207 -11.64 8.31 5.63
C PHE A 207 -11.79 6.78 5.70
N PHE A 208 -10.91 6.02 5.05
CA PHE A 208 -10.96 4.56 5.09
C PHE A 208 -10.57 3.99 6.45
N PHE A 209 -9.66 4.64 7.17
CA PHE A 209 -9.32 4.27 8.54
C PHE A 209 -10.53 4.37 9.47
N PHE A 210 -11.25 5.51 9.45
CA PHE A 210 -12.47 5.68 10.23
C PHE A 210 -13.61 4.77 9.75
N SER A 211 -13.69 4.48 8.44
CA SER A 211 -14.61 3.45 7.93
C SER A 211 -14.32 2.09 8.58
N GLY A 212 -13.05 1.76 8.83
CA GLY A 212 -12.63 0.57 9.55
C GLY A 212 -13.06 0.56 11.03
N ILE A 213 -12.92 1.69 11.72
CA ILE A 213 -13.41 1.85 13.11
C ILE A 213 -14.92 1.64 13.15
N VAL A 214 -15.68 2.39 12.33
CA VAL A 214 -17.14 2.28 12.26
C VAL A 214 -17.56 0.85 11.93
N TYR A 215 -16.88 0.23 10.97
CA TYR A 215 -17.15 -1.15 10.60
C TYR A 215 -16.98 -2.09 11.79
N ARG A 216 -15.84 -2.03 12.48
CA ARG A 216 -15.51 -2.90 13.59
C ARG A 216 -16.47 -2.73 14.76
N THR A 217 -16.78 -1.50 15.13
CA THR A 217 -17.53 -1.19 16.34
C THR A 217 -19.04 -1.36 16.15
N HIS A 218 -19.57 -1.02 14.97
CA HIS A 218 -21.01 -0.89 14.77
C HIS A 218 -21.61 -1.81 13.70
N ILE A 219 -20.86 -2.10 12.63
CA ILE A 219 -21.39 -2.81 11.45
C ILE A 219 -21.13 -4.32 11.53
N GLU A 220 -19.99 -4.73 12.08
CA GLU A 220 -19.52 -6.12 12.04
C GLU A 220 -20.52 -7.13 12.60
N LYS A 221 -21.32 -6.74 13.61
CA LYS A 221 -22.38 -7.58 14.19
C LYS A 221 -23.48 -7.95 13.18
N TYR A 222 -23.72 -7.11 12.18
CA TYR A 222 -24.70 -7.33 11.11
C TYR A 222 -24.10 -8.01 9.88
N GLN A 223 -22.90 -8.58 10.00
CA GLN A 223 -22.21 -9.19 8.87
C GLN A 223 -23.01 -10.27 8.13
N HIS A 224 -23.91 -10.98 8.82
CA HIS A 224 -24.74 -12.03 8.22
C HIS A 224 -25.82 -11.45 7.28
N VAL A 225 -26.25 -10.21 7.51
CA VAL A 225 -27.19 -9.49 6.64
C VAL A 225 -26.47 -8.77 5.52
N ILE A 226 -25.27 -8.22 5.83
CA ILE A 226 -24.54 -7.36 4.90
C ILE A 226 -23.80 -8.17 3.84
N PHE A 227 -23.16 -9.28 4.21
CA PHE A 227 -22.30 -10.09 3.34
C PHE A 227 -23.02 -11.35 2.85
N THR A 228 -24.10 -11.14 2.09
CA THR A 228 -24.86 -12.21 1.41
C THR A 228 -24.43 -12.30 -0.06
N GLU A 229 -24.73 -13.44 -0.69
CA GLU A 229 -24.48 -13.69 -2.12
C GLU A 229 -25.19 -12.65 -2.99
N ILE A 230 -26.43 -12.29 -2.64
CA ILE A 230 -27.24 -11.30 -3.36
C ILE A 230 -26.55 -9.93 -3.28
N ASN A 231 -26.14 -9.50 -2.08
CA ASN A 231 -25.48 -8.21 -1.92
C ASN A 231 -24.12 -8.19 -2.63
N PHE A 232 -23.39 -9.30 -2.63
CA PHE A 232 -22.16 -9.43 -3.42
C PHE A 232 -22.41 -9.27 -4.92
N CYS A 233 -23.43 -9.93 -5.47
CA CYS A 233 -23.82 -9.75 -6.87
C CYS A 233 -24.20 -8.31 -7.19
N LEU A 234 -25.00 -7.67 -6.34
CA LEU A 234 -25.39 -6.26 -6.51
C LEU A 234 -24.18 -5.32 -6.47
N VAL A 235 -23.28 -5.50 -5.50
CA VAL A 235 -22.03 -4.72 -5.39
C VAL A 235 -21.13 -4.96 -6.60
N TYR A 236 -21.00 -6.20 -7.05
CA TYR A 236 -20.19 -6.54 -8.22
C TYR A 236 -20.75 -5.91 -9.51
N ILE A 237 -22.08 -5.95 -9.70
CA ILE A 237 -22.74 -5.31 -10.84
C ILE A 237 -22.52 -3.79 -10.76
N ALA A 238 -22.78 -3.16 -9.61
CA ALA A 238 -22.58 -1.73 -9.43
C ALA A 238 -21.12 -1.32 -9.70
N PHE A 239 -20.16 -2.08 -9.16
CA PHE A 239 -18.74 -1.87 -9.40
C PHE A 239 -18.41 -2.00 -10.89
N SER A 240 -18.89 -3.06 -11.54
CA SER A 240 -18.62 -3.33 -12.97
C SER A 240 -19.22 -2.26 -13.87
N GLN A 241 -20.42 -1.75 -13.56
CA GLN A 241 -21.04 -0.65 -14.30
C GLN A 241 -20.25 0.66 -14.16
N LEU A 242 -19.82 1.00 -12.95
CA LEU A 242 -18.95 2.16 -12.73
C LEU A 242 -17.62 2.00 -13.47
N VAL A 243 -17.03 0.81 -13.45
CA VAL A 243 -15.80 0.54 -14.22
C VAL A 243 -16.05 0.63 -15.71
N TYR A 244 -17.13 0.08 -16.24
CA TYR A 244 -17.47 0.16 -17.65
C TYR A 244 -17.65 1.61 -18.12
N GLN A 245 -18.49 2.36 -17.41
CA GLN A 245 -18.82 3.75 -17.75
C GLN A 245 -17.63 4.71 -17.65
N TYR A 246 -16.74 4.49 -16.69
CA TYR A 246 -15.63 5.40 -16.41
C TYR A 246 -14.25 4.78 -16.66
N SER A 247 -14.16 3.66 -17.38
CA SER A 247 -12.94 2.87 -17.59
C SER A 247 -11.74 3.71 -18.05
N ALA A 248 -11.95 4.59 -19.04
CA ALA A 248 -10.92 5.50 -19.55
C ALA A 248 -10.44 6.53 -18.50
N ASN A 249 -11.29 6.86 -17.53
CA ASN A 249 -11.03 7.84 -16.48
C ASN A 249 -10.75 7.18 -15.11
N LEU A 250 -10.64 5.86 -15.05
CA LEU A 250 -10.36 5.10 -13.82
C LEU A 250 -8.88 4.68 -13.70
N THR A 251 -7.99 5.28 -14.49
CA THR A 251 -6.55 5.11 -14.28
C THR A 251 -6.09 6.02 -13.13
N THR A 252 -6.33 5.64 -11.89
CA THR A 252 -5.68 6.34 -10.77
C THR A 252 -4.24 5.88 -10.59
N HIS A 253 -3.37 6.87 -10.45
CA HIS A 253 -2.08 6.71 -9.81
C HIS A 253 -2.13 7.45 -8.47
N GLN A 254 -2.72 6.84 -7.44
CA GLN A 254 -2.54 7.26 -6.04
C GLN A 254 -1.06 7.41 -5.66
N PHE A 255 -0.19 6.67 -6.39
CA PHE A 255 1.25 6.83 -6.42
C PHE A 255 1.74 8.27 -6.59
N ASN A 256 0.93 9.20 -7.08
CA ASN A 256 1.31 10.61 -7.22
C ASN A 256 0.18 11.60 -6.81
N ALA A 257 -0.84 11.14 -6.06
CA ALA A 257 -2.12 11.86 -5.92
C ALA A 257 -2.72 12.28 -7.28
N GLU A 258 -2.42 11.50 -8.31
CA GLU A 258 -2.99 11.68 -9.63
C GLU A 258 -4.28 10.89 -9.70
N PHE A 259 -5.33 11.54 -9.19
CA PHE A 259 -6.67 11.14 -9.52
C PHE A 259 -6.87 11.47 -11.00
N SER A 260 -7.40 10.51 -11.77
CA SER A 260 -7.80 10.75 -13.15
C SER A 260 -9.08 11.60 -13.17
N PRO A 261 -9.33 12.46 -14.18
CA PRO A 261 -10.41 13.47 -14.23
C PRO A 261 -11.86 12.92 -14.19
N ALA A 262 -12.07 11.72 -13.65
CA ALA A 262 -13.36 11.22 -13.24
C ALA A 262 -13.98 12.07 -12.11
N PRO A 263 -15.31 11.98 -11.93
CA PRO A 263 -15.99 12.61 -10.80
C PRO A 263 -15.29 12.27 -9.47
N PHE A 264 -15.00 13.28 -8.65
CA PHE A 264 -14.19 13.13 -7.43
C PHE A 264 -14.76 12.06 -6.44
N TRP A 265 -16.08 11.86 -6.42
CA TRP A 265 -16.76 10.85 -5.61
C TRP A 265 -16.53 9.41 -6.08
N LEU A 266 -16.16 9.21 -7.35
CA LEU A 266 -16.01 7.90 -7.96
C LEU A 266 -14.88 7.10 -7.29
N HIS A 267 -13.79 7.77 -6.92
CA HIS A 267 -12.65 7.16 -6.25
C HIS A 267 -13.01 6.57 -4.88
N VAL A 268 -13.81 7.29 -4.11
CA VAL A 268 -14.30 6.84 -2.80
C VAL A 268 -15.27 5.67 -2.97
N THR A 269 -16.20 5.80 -3.91
CA THR A 269 -17.27 4.81 -4.13
C THR A 269 -16.71 3.48 -4.63
N THR A 270 -15.93 3.50 -5.71
CA THR A 270 -15.30 2.29 -6.29
C THR A 270 -14.38 1.61 -5.27
N THR A 271 -13.62 2.37 -4.49
CA THR A 271 -12.78 1.82 -3.41
C THR A 271 -13.62 1.17 -2.31
N THR A 272 -14.73 1.78 -1.90
CA THR A 272 -15.62 1.21 -0.88
C THR A 272 -16.25 -0.10 -1.35
N LEU A 273 -16.75 -0.14 -2.59
CA LEU A 273 -17.26 -1.37 -3.21
C LEU A 273 -16.17 -2.45 -3.31
N SER A 274 -14.94 -2.07 -3.63
CA SER A 274 -13.79 -2.99 -3.69
C SER A 274 -13.48 -3.59 -2.31
N ILE A 275 -13.42 -2.78 -1.26
CA ILE A 275 -13.21 -3.25 0.11
C ILE A 275 -14.33 -4.22 0.51
N TYR A 276 -15.58 -3.91 0.18
CA TYR A 276 -16.70 -4.83 0.40
C TYR A 276 -16.47 -6.18 -0.27
N MET A 277 -16.13 -6.19 -1.56
CA MET A 277 -15.88 -7.42 -2.32
C MET A 277 -14.73 -8.23 -1.72
N PHE A 278 -13.62 -7.59 -1.35
CA PHE A 278 -12.50 -8.25 -0.71
C PHE A 278 -12.87 -8.87 0.65
N ILE A 279 -13.67 -8.18 1.48
CA ILE A 279 -14.14 -8.74 2.76
C ILE A 279 -15.03 -9.96 2.50
N TYR A 280 -15.94 -9.88 1.52
CA TYR A 280 -16.80 -11.01 1.15
C TYR A 280 -15.96 -12.22 0.70
N ILE A 281 -15.03 -12.01 -0.23
CA ILE A 281 -14.13 -13.05 -0.74
C ILE A 281 -13.29 -13.64 0.39
N ALA A 282 -12.74 -12.81 1.28
CA ALA A 282 -11.97 -13.28 2.43
C ALA A 282 -12.80 -14.14 3.39
N LYS A 283 -14.07 -13.79 3.63
CA LYS A 283 -14.99 -14.59 4.45
C LYS A 283 -15.23 -15.97 3.83
N CYS A 284 -15.57 -16.01 2.54
CA CYS A 284 -15.77 -17.27 1.83
C CYS A 284 -14.50 -18.13 1.82
N ALA A 285 -13.37 -17.54 1.46
CA ALA A 285 -12.09 -18.23 1.37
C ALA A 285 -11.56 -18.69 2.73
N SER A 286 -11.84 -17.95 3.81
CA SER A 286 -11.37 -18.31 5.15
C SER A 286 -11.85 -19.70 5.60
N LYS A 287 -13.02 -20.16 5.13
CA LYS A 287 -13.55 -21.49 5.44
C LYS A 287 -12.60 -22.61 5.00
N GLN A 288 -11.81 -22.38 3.95
CA GLN A 288 -10.86 -23.34 3.39
C GLN A 288 -9.40 -22.97 3.72
N LEU A 289 -9.05 -21.68 3.60
CA LEU A 289 -7.67 -21.21 3.69
C LEU A 289 -7.20 -20.93 5.12
N ALA A 290 -8.09 -20.74 6.09
CA ALA A 290 -7.69 -20.41 7.47
C ALA A 290 -6.95 -21.54 8.20
N ASN A 291 -7.08 -22.78 7.71
CA ASN A 291 -6.33 -23.92 8.22
C ASN A 291 -4.98 -24.11 7.52
N ASN A 292 -4.77 -23.44 6.38
CA ASN A 292 -3.50 -23.44 5.70
C ASN A 292 -2.57 -22.39 6.32
N GLY A 293 -1.51 -22.86 6.99
CA GLY A 293 -0.55 -21.99 7.66
C GLY A 293 0.19 -21.02 6.73
N LEU A 294 0.26 -21.28 5.42
CA LEU A 294 0.94 -20.38 4.47
C LEU A 294 0.16 -19.08 4.26
N TRP A 295 -1.14 -19.17 3.97
CA TRP A 295 -1.99 -18.00 3.73
C TRP A 295 -2.07 -17.07 4.95
N VAL A 296 -2.17 -17.67 6.14
CA VAL A 296 -2.13 -16.93 7.40
C VAL A 296 -0.79 -16.23 7.59
N LYS A 297 0.34 -16.90 7.33
CA LYS A 297 1.67 -16.29 7.40
C LYS A 297 1.82 -15.13 6.42
N ILE A 298 1.41 -15.29 5.17
CA ILE A 298 1.43 -14.21 4.17
C ILE A 298 0.66 -12.99 4.70
N GLY A 299 -0.53 -13.21 5.26
CA GLY A 299 -1.34 -12.15 5.86
C GLY A 299 -0.69 -11.46 7.07
N GLN A 300 0.14 -12.17 7.83
CA GLN A 300 0.88 -11.63 8.97
C GLN A 300 2.13 -10.85 8.54
N GLU A 301 2.69 -11.18 7.37
CA GLU A 301 3.92 -10.59 6.84
C GLU A 301 3.70 -9.51 5.77
N THR A 302 2.47 -9.01 5.59
CA THR A 302 2.16 -8.03 4.53
C THR A 302 3.03 -6.79 4.58
N TYR A 303 3.42 -6.32 5.77
CA TYR A 303 4.35 -5.20 5.92
C TYR A 303 5.67 -5.46 5.18
N HIS A 304 6.30 -6.61 5.42
CA HIS A 304 7.60 -6.95 4.82
C HIS A 304 7.48 -7.21 3.32
N ILE A 305 6.37 -7.82 2.89
CA ILE A 305 6.08 -8.02 1.47
C ILE A 305 5.91 -6.66 0.77
N MET A 306 5.14 -5.74 1.35
CA MET A 306 4.98 -4.38 0.81
C MET A 306 6.33 -3.67 0.67
N CYS A 307 7.24 -3.83 1.64
CA CYS A 307 8.54 -3.19 1.55
C CYS A 307 9.47 -3.80 0.49
N GLN A 308 9.44 -5.12 0.28
CA GLN A 308 10.46 -5.81 -0.51
C GLN A 308 10.04 -6.16 -1.94
N HIS A 309 8.74 -6.32 -2.23
CA HIS A 309 8.28 -7.01 -3.45
C HIS A 309 8.83 -6.44 -4.76
N LEU A 310 8.86 -5.12 -4.94
CA LEU A 310 9.37 -4.52 -6.17
C LEU A 310 10.90 -4.62 -6.30
N MET A 311 11.67 -4.57 -5.19
CA MET A 311 13.10 -4.90 -5.22
C MET A 311 13.29 -6.36 -5.68
N ILE A 312 12.49 -7.28 -5.15
CA ILE A 312 12.49 -8.68 -5.62
C ILE A 312 12.15 -8.77 -7.10
N PHE A 313 11.19 -8.01 -7.61
CA PHE A 313 10.88 -7.98 -9.05
C PHE A 313 12.07 -7.49 -9.88
N GLN A 314 12.82 -6.47 -9.43
CA GLN A 314 14.03 -6.02 -10.12
C GLN A 314 15.11 -7.09 -10.13
N LEU A 315 15.36 -7.74 -8.99
CA LEU A 315 16.32 -8.83 -8.91
C LEU A 315 15.93 -10.02 -9.80
N LEU A 316 14.64 -10.33 -9.89
CA LEU A 316 14.12 -11.34 -10.81
C LEU A 316 14.29 -10.93 -12.27
N ASN A 317 14.04 -9.67 -12.64
CA ASN A 317 14.31 -9.17 -13.98
C ASN A 317 15.78 -9.36 -14.36
N ILE A 318 16.70 -8.98 -13.48
CA ILE A 318 18.15 -9.14 -13.69
C ILE A 318 18.48 -10.62 -13.89
N LEU A 319 18.02 -11.49 -12.98
CA LEU A 319 18.25 -12.92 -13.05
C LEU A 319 17.73 -13.52 -14.36
N MET A 320 16.52 -13.16 -14.76
CA MET A 320 15.86 -13.67 -15.96
C MET A 320 16.56 -13.21 -17.24
N ILE A 321 16.91 -11.94 -17.36
CA ILE A 321 17.66 -11.43 -18.52
C ILE A 321 19.03 -12.12 -18.61
N THR A 322 19.68 -12.34 -17.46
CA THR A 322 20.99 -12.98 -17.40
C THR A 322 20.93 -14.46 -17.79
N ILE A 323 19.95 -15.22 -17.28
CA ILE A 323 19.81 -16.66 -17.56
C ILE A 323 19.40 -16.92 -19.01
N PHE A 324 18.44 -16.14 -19.52
CA PHE A 324 17.88 -16.38 -20.85
C PHE A 324 18.67 -15.69 -21.96
N HIS A 325 19.69 -14.89 -21.60
CA HIS A 325 20.55 -14.15 -22.52
C HIS A 325 19.77 -13.31 -23.56
N ASP A 326 18.56 -12.90 -23.22
CA ASP A 326 17.71 -12.09 -24.06
C ASP A 326 17.15 -10.90 -23.25
N GLY A 327 17.23 -9.71 -23.83
CA GLY A 327 16.84 -8.46 -23.16
C GLY A 327 18.03 -7.57 -22.79
N ASN A 328 17.73 -6.34 -22.41
CA ASN A 328 18.72 -5.31 -22.13
C ASN A 328 18.60 -4.84 -20.68
N LEU A 329 19.61 -5.12 -19.87
CA LEU A 329 19.67 -4.72 -18.46
C LEU A 329 19.62 -3.20 -18.26
N GLN A 330 20.04 -2.41 -19.25
CA GLN A 330 19.96 -0.95 -19.20
C GLN A 330 18.51 -0.46 -19.18
N VAL A 331 17.55 -1.23 -19.69
CA VAL A 331 16.13 -0.87 -19.65
C VAL A 331 15.61 -0.77 -18.21
N LEU A 332 16.18 -1.53 -17.27
CA LEU A 332 15.84 -1.46 -15.85
C LEU A 332 16.19 -0.10 -15.22
N SER A 333 17.22 0.56 -15.75
CA SER A 333 17.62 1.90 -15.29
C SER A 333 16.69 3.01 -15.78
N ALA A 334 16.05 2.78 -16.94
CA ALA A 334 15.13 3.72 -17.57
C ALA A 334 13.67 3.49 -17.14
N ASN A 335 13.31 2.26 -16.75
CA ASN A 335 11.95 1.90 -16.41
C ASN A 335 11.89 0.90 -15.24
N LEU A 336 11.55 1.42 -14.05
CA LEU A 336 11.37 0.62 -12.85
C LEU A 336 10.13 -0.29 -12.90
N ASP A 337 9.15 0.02 -13.74
CA ASP A 337 7.99 -0.84 -13.97
C ASP A 337 8.24 -1.85 -15.10
N TYR A 338 9.50 -1.99 -15.57
CA TYR A 338 9.85 -2.98 -16.57
C TYR A 338 9.59 -4.40 -16.06
N LYS A 339 8.99 -5.22 -16.93
CA LYS A 339 8.57 -6.58 -16.62
C LYS A 339 9.07 -7.48 -17.73
N TYR A 340 10.09 -8.28 -17.42
CA TYR A 340 10.64 -9.19 -18.41
C TYR A 340 9.58 -10.26 -18.78
N LYS A 341 9.12 -10.25 -20.05
CA LYS A 341 8.08 -11.15 -20.59
C LYS A 341 6.88 -11.37 -19.64
N ALA A 342 6.25 -10.26 -19.24
CA ALA A 342 5.19 -10.20 -18.23
C ALA A 342 4.11 -11.29 -18.35
N ALA A 343 3.50 -11.43 -19.53
CA ALA A 343 2.38 -12.36 -19.74
C ALA A 343 2.76 -13.84 -19.52
N ALA A 344 3.99 -14.23 -19.86
CA ALA A 344 4.44 -15.62 -19.71
C ALA A 344 4.98 -15.93 -18.30
N ARG A 345 5.54 -14.91 -17.63
CA ARG A 345 6.32 -15.12 -16.38
C ARG A 345 5.64 -14.64 -15.11
N TRP A 346 4.42 -14.10 -15.19
CA TRP A 346 3.72 -13.57 -14.03
C TRP A 346 3.61 -14.51 -12.82
N PRO A 347 3.40 -15.85 -12.94
CA PRO A 347 3.30 -16.71 -11.76
C PRO A 347 4.61 -16.73 -10.97
N ILE A 348 5.75 -16.63 -11.65
CA ILE A 348 7.08 -16.60 -11.04
C ILE A 348 7.23 -15.32 -10.22
N TYR A 349 6.89 -14.16 -10.80
CA TYR A 349 7.00 -12.89 -10.10
C TYR A 349 6.07 -12.83 -8.90
N ILE A 350 4.78 -13.19 -9.06
CA ILE A 350 3.84 -13.20 -7.93
C ILE A 350 4.30 -14.19 -6.86
N GLY A 351 4.73 -15.40 -7.24
CA GLY A 351 5.21 -16.42 -6.30
C GLY A 351 6.43 -15.96 -5.51
N PHE A 352 7.50 -15.53 -6.18
CA PHE A 352 8.73 -15.10 -5.51
C PHE A 352 8.58 -13.75 -4.79
N GLY A 353 7.84 -12.81 -5.35
CA GLY A 353 7.52 -11.53 -4.71
C GLY A 353 6.68 -11.67 -3.44
N LEU A 354 5.94 -12.78 -3.31
CA LEU A 354 5.20 -13.13 -2.11
C LEU A 354 6.06 -13.92 -1.12
N LEU A 355 6.67 -15.02 -1.60
CA LEU A 355 7.31 -16.00 -0.74
C LEU A 355 8.67 -15.54 -0.23
N ILE A 356 9.52 -14.89 -1.05
CA ILE A 356 10.83 -14.43 -0.60
C ILE A 356 10.67 -13.45 0.58
N PRO A 357 9.87 -12.38 0.50
CA PRO A 357 9.72 -11.46 1.62
C PRO A 357 9.08 -12.09 2.85
N THR A 358 8.10 -12.99 2.65
CA THR A 358 7.43 -13.70 3.74
C THR A 358 8.44 -14.54 4.54
N PHE A 359 9.22 -15.37 3.84
CA PHE A 359 10.17 -16.26 4.50
C PHE A 359 11.41 -15.52 5.00
N SER A 360 11.87 -14.47 4.32
CA SER A 360 12.96 -13.62 4.81
C SER A 360 12.58 -12.96 6.14
N ALA A 361 11.37 -12.42 6.26
CA ALA A 361 10.87 -11.83 7.50
C ALA A 361 10.72 -12.85 8.65
N ILE A 362 10.22 -14.04 8.36
CA ILE A 362 10.13 -15.13 9.35
C ILE A 362 11.53 -15.54 9.82
N TYR A 363 12.47 -15.69 8.89
CA TYR A 363 13.84 -16.10 9.19
C TYR A 363 14.58 -15.05 10.03
N VAL A 364 14.52 -13.78 9.61
CA VAL A 364 15.12 -12.66 10.35
C VAL A 364 14.56 -12.56 11.76
N ARG A 365 13.24 -12.68 11.95
CA ARG A 365 12.64 -12.67 13.30
C ARG A 365 13.09 -13.85 14.14
N ARG A 366 13.28 -15.04 13.57
CA ARG A 366 13.85 -16.19 14.31
C ARG A 366 15.29 -15.92 14.73
N LEU A 367 16.12 -15.38 13.84
CA LEU A 367 17.51 -15.04 14.16
C LEU A 367 17.61 -13.96 15.24
N ILE A 368 16.80 -12.90 15.13
CA ILE A 368 16.75 -11.81 16.11
C ILE A 368 16.21 -12.33 17.43
N ARG A 369 15.09 -13.07 17.46
CA ARG A 369 14.53 -13.61 18.70
C ARG A 369 15.51 -14.53 19.43
N ASN A 370 16.26 -15.34 18.69
CA ASN A 370 17.28 -16.23 19.25
C ASN A 370 18.54 -15.50 19.74
N ARG A 371 18.76 -14.23 19.34
CA ARG A 371 19.95 -13.44 19.73
C ARG A 371 19.66 -12.25 20.65
N LEU A 372 18.45 -11.70 20.64
CA LEU A 372 18.08 -10.45 21.33
C LEU A 372 17.01 -10.63 22.43
N PHE A 373 16.36 -11.79 22.55
CA PHE A 373 15.33 -12.04 23.58
C PHE A 373 15.65 -13.26 24.45
N ARG A 374 16.70 -13.11 25.28
CA ARG A 374 16.77 -13.73 26.62
C ARG A 374 16.17 -12.82 27.71
N TRP A 375 15.56 -11.70 27.34
CA TRP A 375 14.97 -10.75 28.28
C TRP A 375 13.55 -10.39 27.84
N GLN A 376 12.60 -10.45 28.78
CA GLN A 376 11.15 -10.20 28.67
C GLN A 376 10.26 -11.45 28.42
N GLN A 377 10.21 -12.30 29.45
CA GLN A 377 8.92 -12.74 30.00
C GLN A 377 8.51 -11.72 31.07
N VAL A 378 7.59 -10.80 30.74
CA VAL A 378 6.57 -10.20 31.64
C VAL A 378 5.40 -9.80 30.78
#